data_AF-A0A8R1I6J3-F1
#
_entry.id   AF-A0A8R1I6J3-F1
#
_cell.length_a   1.000
_cell.length_b   1.000
_cell.length_c   1.000
_cell.angle_alpha   90.00
_cell.angle_beta   90.00
_cell.angle_gamma   90.00
#
_symmetry.space_group_name_H-M   'P 1'
#
loop_
_entity.id
_entity.type
_entity.pdbx_description
1 polymer ?
#
loop_
_entity_poly.entity_id
_entity_poly.type
_entity_poly.pdbx_seq_one_letter_code
_entity_poly.pdbx_strand_id
1 'polypeptide(L)'
;MDAIQSYLPPHLIPQEASLDDLFVHSLPYQDPVEVVWRRRENYKQAGDLVKDALSLSLRALRSYHWEMDKDVLRPCSDCKDSSNHLKWEQVKTHRAKCRKIGTDPDDWTPKDLMQQ
;
A
#
# COMPACT_ATOMS: atom_id res chain seq x y z
N MET A 1 -21.67 2.17 -2.98
CA MET A 1 -21.65 0.70 -3.07
C MET A 1 -22.27 0.19 -1.78
N ASP A 2 -23.34 -0.59 -1.84
CA ASP A 2 -23.99 -1.14 -0.64
C ASP A 2 -23.16 -2.32 -0.13
N ALA A 3 -22.61 -2.19 1.09
CA ALA A 3 -21.75 -3.20 1.71
C ALA A 3 -22.45 -4.55 1.86
N ILE A 4 -23.78 -4.54 2.05
CA ILE A 4 -24.57 -5.76 2.20
C ILE A 4 -24.70 -6.49 0.84
N GLN A 5 -24.84 -5.74 -0.26
CA GLN A 5 -24.97 -6.32 -1.59
C GLN A 5 -23.65 -6.86 -2.17
N SER A 6 -22.53 -6.37 -1.66
CA SER A 6 -21.18 -6.80 -2.04
C SER A 6 -20.59 -7.87 -1.14
N TYR A 7 -21.18 -8.15 0.03
CA TYR A 7 -20.60 -9.10 1.00
C TYR A 7 -20.51 -10.52 0.44
N LEU A 8 -19.32 -11.10 0.56
CA LEU A 8 -19.05 -12.50 0.29
C LEU A 8 -18.21 -13.07 1.46
N PRO A 9 -18.55 -14.23 2.02
CA PRO A 9 -17.72 -14.88 3.02
C PRO A 9 -16.29 -15.09 2.51
N PRO A 10 -15.26 -14.91 3.38
CA PRO A 10 -13.86 -14.98 2.94
C PRO A 10 -13.47 -16.26 2.20
N HIS A 11 -14.05 -17.40 2.58
CA HIS A 11 -13.75 -18.69 1.95
C HIS A 11 -14.35 -18.84 0.55
N LEU A 12 -15.30 -17.98 0.15
CA LEU A 12 -15.89 -17.96 -1.19
C LEU A 12 -15.25 -16.92 -2.14
N ILE A 13 -14.34 -16.08 -1.62
CA ILE A 13 -13.62 -15.07 -2.41
C ILE A 13 -12.73 -15.70 -3.51
N PRO A 14 -11.94 -16.75 -3.24
CA PRO A 14 -11.11 -17.37 -4.29
C PRO A 14 -11.95 -17.89 -5.45
N GLN A 15 -11.45 -17.81 -6.69
CA GLN A 15 -12.22 -18.25 -7.87
C GLN A 15 -12.49 -19.75 -7.87
N GLU A 16 -11.56 -20.51 -7.30
CA GLU A 16 -11.55 -21.96 -7.15
C GLU A 16 -12.44 -22.47 -6.01
N ALA A 17 -12.99 -21.58 -5.17
CA ALA A 17 -13.85 -21.99 -4.07
C ALA A 17 -15.14 -22.65 -4.58
N SER A 18 -15.53 -23.75 -3.94
CA SER A 18 -16.76 -24.48 -4.25
C SER A 18 -17.98 -23.56 -4.16
N LEU A 19 -18.87 -23.68 -5.15
CA LEU A 19 -20.15 -22.96 -5.17
C LEU A 19 -21.29 -23.79 -4.55
N ASP A 20 -21.02 -25.04 -4.20
CA ASP A 20 -21.90 -25.86 -3.36
C ASP A 20 -21.65 -25.52 -1.89
N ASP A 21 -22.12 -24.35 -1.47
CA ASP A 21 -21.94 -23.81 -0.12
C ASP A 21 -23.29 -23.33 0.43
N LEU A 22 -23.53 -23.55 1.73
CA LEU A 22 -24.77 -23.17 2.40
C LEU A 22 -25.11 -21.68 2.23
N PHE A 23 -24.10 -20.81 2.22
CA PHE A 23 -24.28 -19.39 1.95
C PHE A 23 -24.85 -19.17 0.56
N VAL A 24 -24.29 -19.81 -0.46
CA VAL A 24 -24.73 -19.66 -1.86
C VAL A 24 -26.17 -20.15 -2.01
N HIS A 25 -26.52 -21.30 -1.42
CA HIS A 25 -27.88 -21.82 -1.43
C HIS A 25 -28.88 -20.96 -0.65
N SER A 26 -28.42 -20.20 0.34
CA SER A 26 -29.28 -19.31 1.14
C SER A 26 -29.62 -17.98 0.45
N LEU A 27 -28.97 -17.67 -0.67
CA LEU A 27 -29.14 -16.39 -1.35
C LEU A 27 -30.54 -16.27 -1.99
N PRO A 28 -31.27 -15.17 -1.76
CA PRO A 28 -32.63 -14.98 -2.27
C PRO A 28 -32.64 -14.45 -3.72
N TYR A 29 -31.87 -15.07 -4.61
CA TYR A 29 -31.76 -14.68 -6.01
C TYR A 29 -32.09 -15.85 -6.94
N GLN A 30 -32.55 -15.54 -8.16
CA GLN A 30 -32.85 -16.57 -9.18
C GLN A 30 -31.59 -17.34 -9.60
N ASP A 31 -30.45 -16.65 -9.71
CA ASP A 31 -29.14 -17.26 -9.95
C ASP A 31 -28.15 -16.84 -8.84
N PRO A 32 -28.05 -17.64 -7.77
CA PRO A 32 -27.08 -17.41 -6.70
C PRO A 32 -25.63 -17.45 -7.15
N VAL A 33 -25.31 -18.26 -8.16
CA VAL A 33 -23.95 -18.46 -8.67
C VAL A 33 -23.47 -17.20 -9.39
N GLU A 34 -24.32 -16.62 -10.25
CA GLU A 34 -24.04 -15.35 -10.91
C GLU A 34 -23.78 -14.23 -9.88
N VAL A 35 -24.55 -14.21 -8.79
CA VAL A 35 -24.36 -13.23 -7.71
C VAL A 35 -23.00 -13.39 -7.03
N VAL A 36 -22.56 -14.62 -6.78
CA VAL A 36 -21.21 -14.89 -6.23
C VAL A 36 -20.15 -14.37 -7.19
N TRP A 37 -20.25 -14.64 -8.49
CA TRP A 37 -19.31 -14.15 -9.49
C TRP A 37 -19.24 -12.62 -9.53
N ARG A 38 -20.40 -11.95 -9.55
CA ARG A 38 -20.46 -10.50 -9.49
C ARG A 38 -19.81 -9.95 -8.22
N ARG A 39 -20.04 -10.58 -7.07
CA ARG A 39 -19.43 -10.16 -5.79
C ARG A 39 -17.92 -10.36 -5.81
N ARG A 40 -17.40 -11.48 -6.35
CA ARG A 40 -15.96 -11.70 -6.55
C ARG A 40 -15.33 -10.58 -7.38
N GLU A 41 -15.98 -10.18 -8.46
CA GLU A 41 -15.51 -9.07 -9.31
C GLU A 41 -15.51 -7.73 -8.55
N ASN A 42 -16.54 -7.47 -7.73
CA ASN A 42 -16.55 -6.28 -6.86
C ASN A 42 -15.38 -6.29 -5.86
N TYR A 43 -15.05 -7.44 -5.26
CA TYR A 43 -13.89 -7.57 -4.37
C TYR A 43 -12.58 -7.28 -5.09
N LYS A 44 -12.43 -7.79 -6.31
CA LYS A 44 -11.24 -7.52 -7.14
C LYS A 44 -11.11 -6.02 -7.45
N GLN A 45 -12.18 -5.38 -7.90
CA GLN A 45 -12.19 -3.94 -8.19
C GLN A 45 -11.89 -3.10 -6.93
N ALA A 46 -12.44 -3.48 -5.78
CA ALA A 46 -12.13 -2.84 -4.51
C ALA A 46 -10.64 -3.01 -4.14
N GLY A 47 -10.09 -4.22 -4.34
CA GLY A 47 -8.67 -4.50 -4.14
C GLY A 47 -7.78 -3.65 -5.05
N ASP A 48 -8.12 -3.53 -6.33
CA ASP A 48 -7.40 -2.70 -7.29
C ASP A 48 -7.45 -1.22 -6.91
N LEU A 49 -8.63 -0.71 -6.51
CA LEU A 49 -8.77 0.67 -6.03
C LEU A 49 -7.89 0.96 -4.80
N VAL A 50 -7.87 0.04 -3.82
CA VAL A 50 -7.02 0.17 -2.64
C VAL A 50 -5.55 0.15 -3.02
N LYS A 51 -5.14 -0.76 -3.91
CA LYS A 51 -3.77 -0.85 -4.42
C LYS A 51 -3.34 0.42 -5.14
N ASP A 52 -4.20 1.00 -5.95
CA ASP A 52 -3.93 2.25 -6.68
C ASP A 52 -3.82 3.43 -5.71
N ALA A 53 -4.74 3.56 -4.75
CA ALA A 53 -4.69 4.60 -3.72
C ALA A 53 -3.41 4.51 -2.88
N LEU A 54 -3.00 3.30 -2.49
CA LEU A 54 -1.74 3.05 -1.78
C LEU A 54 -0.54 3.42 -2.66
N SER A 55 -0.55 3.03 -3.93
CA SER A 55 0.53 3.33 -4.88
C SER A 55 0.68 4.83 -5.10
N LEU A 56 -0.42 5.56 -5.23
CA LEU A 56 -0.45 7.03 -5.31
C LEU A 56 0.07 7.68 -4.03
N SER A 57 -0.38 7.20 -2.87
CA SER A 57 0.07 7.71 -1.56
C SER A 57 1.58 7.49 -1.38
N LEU A 58 2.09 6.31 -1.69
CA LEU A 58 3.52 6.01 -1.63
C LEU A 58 4.33 6.81 -2.66
N ARG A 59 3.79 7.07 -3.86
CA ARG A 59 4.43 7.92 -4.85
C ARG A 59 4.48 9.37 -4.37
N ALA A 60 3.39 9.87 -3.79
CA ALA A 60 3.35 11.20 -3.20
C ALA A 60 4.40 11.32 -2.11
N LEU A 61 4.46 10.40 -1.14
CA LEU A 61 5.48 10.40 -0.08
C LEU A 61 6.91 10.40 -0.62
N ARG A 62 7.19 9.69 -1.73
CA ARG A 62 8.50 9.70 -2.40
C ARG A 62 8.87 11.03 -3.06
N SER A 63 7.88 11.87 -3.36
CA SER A 63 8.11 13.23 -3.87
C SER A 63 8.38 14.25 -2.77
N TYR A 64 8.26 13.86 -1.50
CA TYR A 64 8.65 14.70 -0.38
C TYR A 64 10.10 14.43 0.04
N HIS A 65 10.83 15.49 0.37
CA HIS A 65 12.16 15.43 0.95
C HIS A 65 12.23 16.27 2.23
N TRP A 66 13.16 15.90 3.12
CA TRP A 66 13.50 16.73 4.28
C TRP A 66 14.42 17.87 3.84
N GLU A 67 13.96 19.11 3.99
CA GLU A 67 14.76 20.32 3.76
C GLU A 67 15.60 20.62 5.00
N MET A 68 16.92 20.45 4.89
CA MET A 68 17.84 20.54 6.02
C MET A 68 17.90 21.93 6.67
N ASP A 69 17.78 23.00 5.87
CA ASP A 69 17.94 24.38 6.35
C ASP A 69 16.74 24.88 7.16
N LYS A 70 15.55 24.36 6.84
CA LYS A 70 14.28 24.78 7.45
C LYS A 70 13.68 23.74 8.38
N ASP A 71 14.27 22.55 8.43
CA ASP A 71 13.81 21.42 9.24
C ASP A 71 12.34 21.05 8.97
N VAL A 72 11.97 21.01 7.69
CA VAL A 72 10.59 20.73 7.24
C VAL A 72 10.55 19.74 6.07
N LEU A 73 9.47 18.97 6.01
CA LEU A 73 9.17 18.10 4.89
C LEU A 73 8.52 18.92 3.75
N ARG A 74 9.13 18.94 2.55
CA ARG A 74 8.60 19.67 1.39
C ARG A 74 8.44 18.78 0.16
N PRO A 75 7.44 19.04 -0.69
CA PRO A 75 7.38 18.42 -2.01
C PRO A 75 8.53 18.97 -2.86
N CYS A 76 9.26 18.07 -3.51
CA CYS A 76 10.39 18.38 -4.38
C CYS A 76 10.06 17.89 -5.79
N SER A 77 9.84 18.83 -6.71
CA SER A 77 9.64 18.53 -8.13
C SER A 77 10.92 18.01 -8.81
N ASP A 78 12.08 18.44 -8.30
CA ASP A 78 13.39 18.19 -8.89
C ASP A 78 14.16 17.13 -8.09
N CYS A 79 13.71 15.87 -8.15
CA CYS A 79 14.35 14.73 -7.47
C CYS A 79 15.82 14.46 -7.89
N LYS A 80 16.33 15.15 -8.92
CA LYS A 80 17.62 14.83 -9.55
C LYS A 80 18.81 15.64 -9.02
N ASP A 81 18.68 16.92 -8.65
CA ASP A 81 19.87 17.80 -8.54
C ASP A 81 19.96 18.73 -7.31
N SER A 82 19.21 18.48 -6.24
CA SER A 82 19.39 19.23 -4.99
C SER A 82 20.38 18.51 -4.05
N SER A 83 21.55 19.08 -3.82
CA SER A 83 22.55 18.61 -2.85
C SER A 83 22.12 18.74 -1.38
N ASN A 84 21.00 19.43 -1.10
CA ASN A 84 20.58 19.80 0.25
C ASN A 84 19.37 19.01 0.79
N HIS A 85 18.96 17.94 0.10
CA HIS A 85 17.78 17.16 0.47
C HIS A 85 18.13 15.74 0.91
N LEU A 86 17.57 15.31 2.04
CA LEU A 86 17.64 13.92 2.46
C LEU A 86 16.68 13.08 1.61
N LYS A 87 17.24 12.14 0.84
CA LYS A 87 16.49 11.24 -0.05
C LYS A 87 16.11 9.95 0.67
N TRP A 88 14.94 9.39 0.31
CA TRP A 88 14.46 8.13 0.88
C TRP A 88 15.43 6.95 0.63
N GLU A 89 16.16 6.94 -0.49
CA GLU A 89 17.17 5.91 -0.78
C GLU A 89 18.37 5.95 0.19
N GLN A 90 18.74 7.13 0.71
CA GLN A 90 19.79 7.25 1.74
C GLN A 90 19.33 6.60 3.05
N VAL A 91 18.08 6.87 3.47
CA VAL A 91 17.45 6.24 4.65
C VAL A 91 17.37 4.71 4.50
N LYS A 92 16.93 4.22 3.33
CA LYS A 92 16.90 2.76 3.07
C LYS A 92 18.27 2.12 3.15
N THR A 93 19.27 2.77 2.54
CA THR A 93 20.66 2.27 2.52
C THR A 93 21.23 2.22 3.94
N HIS A 94 21.01 3.26 4.74
CA HIS A 94 21.39 3.27 6.15
C HIS A 94 20.72 2.15 6.93
N ARG A 95 19.39 2.02 6.87
CA ARG A 95 18.66 0.94 7.56
C ARG A 95 19.13 -0.45 7.14
N ALA A 96 19.49 -0.64 5.88
CA ALA A 96 20.07 -1.89 5.39
C ALA A 96 21.47 -2.15 5.97
N LYS A 97 22.30 -1.13 6.15
CA LYS A 97 23.60 -1.22 6.84
C LYS A 97 23.41 -1.55 8.33
N CYS A 98 22.50 -0.86 9.04
CA CYS A 98 22.23 -1.11 10.46
C CYS A 98 21.79 -2.56 10.72
N ARG A 99 20.91 -3.10 9.86
CA ARG A 99 20.51 -4.52 9.92
C ARG A 99 21.68 -5.50 9.78
N LYS A 100 22.73 -5.15 9.04
CA LYS A 100 23.92 -6.00 8.88
C LYS A 100 24.88 -5.92 10.06
N ILE A 101 24.96 -4.74 10.69
CA ILE A 101 25.94 -4.45 11.74
C ILE A 101 25.33 -4.66 13.15
N GLY A 102 24.01 -4.77 13.25
CA GLY A 102 23.29 -5.00 14.50
C GLY A 102 23.05 -3.71 15.30
N THR A 103 23.08 -2.55 14.65
CA THR A 103 22.81 -1.25 15.26
C THR A 103 21.34 -0.86 15.09
N ASP A 104 20.86 0.03 15.95
CA ASP A 104 19.50 0.56 15.85
C ASP A 104 19.34 1.33 14.51
N PRO A 105 18.38 0.94 13.65
CA PRO A 105 18.11 1.65 12.39
C PRO A 105 17.45 3.02 12.55
N ASP A 106 17.06 3.41 13.76
CA ASP A 106 16.35 4.66 14.06
C ASP A 106 17.17 5.62 14.96
N ASP A 107 18.37 5.23 15.39
CA ASP A 107 19.33 6.09 16.10
C ASP A 107 20.20 6.89 15.10
N TRP A 108 19.60 7.89 14.45
CA TRP A 108 20.27 8.77 13.48
C TRP A 108 19.62 10.15 13.40
N THR A 109 20.40 11.14 12.95
CA THR A 109 19.92 12.47 12.57
C THR A 109 20.01 12.66 11.05
N PRO A 110 19.17 13.51 10.43
CA PRO A 110 19.24 13.78 8.99
C PRO A 110 20.65 14.17 8.49
N LYS A 111 21.48 14.80 9.33
CA LYS A 111 22.87 15.16 9.01
C LYS A 111 23.77 13.94 8.85
N ASP A 112 23.55 12.88 9.64
CA ASP A 112 24.34 11.65 9.61
C ASP A 112 24.17 10.88 8.29
N LEU A 113 23.01 11.06 7.64
CA LEU A 113 22.68 10.39 6.38
C LEU A 113 23.10 11.20 5.14
N MET A 114 23.22 12.52 5.28
CA MET A 114 23.62 13.42 4.21
C MET A 114 25.13 13.34 3.89
N GLN A 115 25.95 12.84 4.82
CA GLN A 115 27.41 12.78 4.70
C GLN A 115 27.96 11.41 4.26
N GLN A 116 27.08 10.45 3.96
CA GLN A 116 27.45 9.11 3.46
C GLN A 116 27.54 9.04 1.94
#